data_AF-A0A3D4QWX9-F1
#
_entry.id   AF-A0A3D4QWX9-F1
#
_cell.length_a   1.000
_cell.length_b   1.000
_cell.length_c   1.000
_cell.angle_alpha   90.00
_cell.angle_beta   90.00
_cell.angle_gamma   90.00
#
_symmetry.space_group_name_H-M   'P 1'
#
loop_
_entity.id
_entity.type
_entity.pdbx_description
1 polymer ?
#
loop_
_entity_poly.entity_id
_entity_poly.type
_entity_poly.pdbx_seq_one_letter_code
_entity_poly.pdbx_strand_id
1 'polypeptide(L)' 'MIIFPAIDIKNGKCVRLLQGRAEDVTIYGNDPVEMALNWEKQ' A
#
# COMPACT_ATOMS: atom_id res chain seq x y z
N MET A 1 21.39 -6.38 5.61
CA MET A 1 20.53 -5.39 4.92
C MET A 1 19.15 -5.48 5.55
N ILE A 2 18.56 -4.36 5.99
CA ILE A 2 17.20 -4.35 6.58
C ILE A 2 16.24 -3.92 5.47
N ILE A 3 15.16 -4.68 5.25
CA ILE A 3 14.10 -4.36 4.30
C ILE A 3 12.93 -3.76 5.08
N PHE A 4 12.40 -2.64 4.61
CA PHE A 4 11.21 -2.00 5.17
C PHE A 4 10.08 -2.06 4.14
N PRO A 5 9.11 -2.98 4.29
CA PRO A 5 7.91 -2.99 3.46
C PRO A 5 7.14 -1.66 3.57
N ALA A 6 6.52 -1.22 2.49
CA ALA A 6 5.77 0.03 2.45
C ALA A 6 4.43 -0.15 1.71
N ILE A 7 3.40 0.52 2.20
CA ILE A 7 2.07 0.63 1.59
C ILE A 7 1.63 2.09 1.62
N ASP A 8 0.97 2.55 0.55
CA ASP A 8 0.35 3.88 0.53
C ASP A 8 -1.15 3.74 0.82
N ILE A 9 -1.71 4.68 1.59
CA ILE A 9 -3.12 4.65 2.00
C ILE A 9 -3.86 5.85 1.42
N LYS A 10 -4.95 5.59 0.70
CA LYS A 10 -5.88 6.62 0.22
C LYS A 10 -7.31 6.11 0.32
N ASN A 11 -8.20 6.89 0.94
CA ASN A 11 -9.63 6.55 1.13
C ASN A 11 -9.85 5.14 1.70
N GLY A 12 -9.05 4.75 2.69
CA GLY A 12 -9.13 3.45 3.34
C GLY A 12 -8.65 2.27 2.49
N LYS A 13 -7.94 2.49 1.37
CA LYS A 13 -7.44 1.43 0.49
C LYS A 13 -5.92 1.47 0.36
N CYS A 14 -5.31 0.31 0.09
CA CYS A 14 -3.92 0.21 -0.33
C CYS A 14 -3.82 0.65 -1.79
N VAL A 15 -2.99 1.66 -2.06
CA VAL A 15 -2.82 2.22 -3.40
C VAL A 15 -1.36 2.36 -3.79
N ARG A 16 -1.11 2.70 -5.06
CA ARG A 16 0.14 3.30 -5.54
C ARG A 16 -0.22 4.40 -6.51
N LEU A 17 0.47 5.52 -6.42
CA LEU A 17 0.41 6.59 -7.43
C LEU A 17 1.59 6.45 -8.37
N LEU A 18 1.36 6.38 -9.69
CA LEU A 18 2.46 6.38 -10.65
C LEU A 18 3.17 7.74 -10.62
N GLN A 19 4.44 7.74 -10.21
CA GLN A 19 5.24 8.97 -10.04
C GLN A 19 4.57 10.03 -9.14
N GLY A 20 3.72 9.61 -8.21
CA GLY A 20 3.02 10.53 -7.30
C GLY A 20 1.78 11.23 -7.88
N ARG A 21 1.39 10.94 -9.13
CA ARG A 21 0.21 11.52 -9.76
C ARG A 21 -1.08 10.89 -9.23
N ALA A 22 -2.00 11.72 -8.74
CA ALA A 22 -3.21 11.28 -8.07
C ALA A 22 -4.23 10.65 -9.03
N GLU A 23 -4.19 11.08 -10.29
CA GLU A 23 -4.96 10.60 -11.43
C GLU A 23 -4.49 9.21 -11.90
N ASP A 24 -3.21 8.90 -11.73
CA ASP A 24 -2.61 7.61 -12.11
C ASP A 24 -2.57 6.65 -10.91
N VAL A 25 -3.71 6.46 -10.23
CA VAL A 25 -3.83 5.60 -9.06
C VAL A 25 -4.10 4.14 -9.43
N THR A 26 -3.38 3.22 -8.82
CA THR A 26 -3.68 1.78 -8.83
C THR A 26 -4.08 1.32 -7.44
N ILE A 27 -5.19 0.56 -7.33
CA ILE A 27 -5.67 -0.01 -6.06
C ILE A 27 -5.18 -1.46 -5.95
N TYR A 28 -4.48 -1.77 -4.87
CA TYR A 28 -3.91 -3.10 -4.59
C TYR A 28 -4.69 -3.89 -3.53
N GLY A 29 -5.50 -3.22 -2.72
CA GLY A 29 -6.27 -3.86 -1.65
C GLY A 29 -7.26 -2.90 -1.01
N ASN A 30 -8.30 -3.46 -0.41
CA ASN A 30 -9.38 -2.69 0.21
C ASN A 30 -9.17 -2.45 1.71
N ASP A 31 -8.22 -3.15 2.35
CA ASP A 31 -7.91 -2.99 3.78
C ASP A 31 -6.38 -2.86 4.00
N PRO A 32 -5.89 -1.67 4.39
CA PRO A 32 -4.49 -1.45 4.75
C PRO A 32 -4.01 -2.24 5.97
N VAL A 33 -4.90 -2.50 6.93
CA VAL A 33 -4.55 -3.24 8.15
C VAL A 33 -4.27 -4.70 7.81
N GLU A 34 -5.14 -5.32 7.00
CA GLU A 34 -4.92 -6.68 6.52
C GLU A 34 -3.59 -6.83 5.76
N MET A 35 -3.28 -5.88 4.87
CA MET A 35 -2.02 -5.87 4.11
C MET A 35 -0.81 -5.75 5.04
N ALA A 36 -0.86 -4.85 6.03
CA ALA A 36 0.23 -4.67 6.99
C ALA A 36 0.49 -5.95 7.82
N LEU A 37 -0.58 -6.59 8.31
CA LEU A 37 -0.48 -7.86 9.05
C LEU A 37 0.07 -9.00 8.18
N ASN A 38 -0.24 -9.00 6.88
CA ASN A 38 0.32 -9.98 5.95
C ASN A 38 1.83 -9.81 5.75
N TRP A 39 2.33 -8.57 5.72
CA TRP A 39 3.77 -8.29 5.64
C TRP A 39 4.50 -8.58 6.95
N GLU A 40 3.89 -8.31 8.11
CA GLU A 40 4.47 -8.63 9.42
C GLU A 40 4.71 -10.13 9.62
N LYS A 41 3.83 -10.97 9.05
CA LYS A 41 3.90 -12.44 9.18
C LYS A 41 4.92 -13.12 8.25
N GLN A 42 5.53 -12.40 7.30
CA GLN A 42 6.51 -12.94 6.35
C GLN A 42 7.93 -12.85 6.88
#